data_AF-A0A961JN84-F1
#
_entry.id   AF-A0A961JN84-F1
#
_cell.length_a   1.000
_cell.length_b   1.000
_cell.length_c   1.000
_cell.angle_alpha   90.00
_cell.angle_beta   90.00
_cell.angle_gamma   90.00
#
_symmetry.space_group_name_H-M   'P 1'
#
loop_
_entity.id
_entity.type
_entity.pdbx_description
1 polymer ?
#
loop_
_entity_poly.entity_id
_entity_poly.type
_entity_poly.pdbx_seq_one_letter_code
_entity_poly.pdbx_strand_id
1 'polypeptide(L)'
;AHFGQEGIGIDDPDFFAAYVVNTVFGGAGYHSRLTEEVREKRGLTYGISTYLVNYDHASLLIGFVASVNERMAETIRVVRDEWARIATEGVTREELDAAKTYLTGAYPLRFDGNAPIARILVGMQLDGRTPDYVTTRNAQIEAVTLEDANRVAAALYRPEDLLFVVAGEPEGLESTN
;
A
#
# COMPACT_ATOMS: atom_id res chain seq x y z
N ALA A 1 -7.16 -10.61 -9.70
CA ALA A 1 -7.61 -9.24 -10.02
C ALA A 1 -6.52 -8.26 -9.64
N HIS A 2 -6.31 -7.26 -10.50
CA HIS A 2 -5.61 -6.04 -10.13
C HIS A 2 -6.64 -4.98 -9.79
N PHE A 3 -6.32 -4.12 -8.85
CA PHE A 3 -7.14 -2.96 -8.55
C PHE A 3 -6.24 -1.77 -8.24
N GLY A 4 -6.78 -0.58 -8.37
CA GLY A 4 -6.02 0.62 -8.06
C GLY A 4 -6.68 1.88 -8.56
N GLN A 5 -5.99 2.97 -8.26
CA GLN A 5 -6.37 4.34 -8.56
C GLN A 5 -5.10 5.19 -8.66
N GLU A 6 -5.27 6.48 -8.92
CA GLU A 6 -4.18 7.45 -8.78
C GLU A 6 -3.59 7.39 -7.37
N GLY A 7 -2.26 7.46 -7.32
CA GLY A 7 -1.45 7.40 -6.12
C GLY A 7 -0.83 8.76 -5.79
N ILE A 8 0.33 8.74 -5.15
CA ILE A 8 1.03 9.93 -4.68
C ILE A 8 2.49 9.91 -5.14
N GLY A 9 2.96 11.08 -5.60
CA GLY A 9 4.32 11.29 -6.09
C GLY A 9 5.38 11.08 -5.01
N ILE A 10 6.56 10.56 -5.39
CA ILE A 10 7.66 10.37 -4.45
C ILE A 10 8.23 11.68 -3.88
N ASP A 11 8.03 12.79 -4.59
CA ASP A 11 8.45 14.13 -4.17
C ASP A 11 7.34 14.92 -3.47
N ASP A 12 6.16 14.32 -3.32
CA ASP A 12 5.08 14.92 -2.55
C ASP A 12 5.46 14.97 -1.06
N PRO A 13 5.23 16.10 -0.36
CA PRO A 13 5.51 16.20 1.08
C PRO A 13 4.79 15.13 1.92
N ASP A 14 3.67 14.60 1.44
CA ASP A 14 2.87 13.59 2.13
C ASP A 14 3.25 12.15 1.77
N PHE A 15 4.26 11.94 0.92
CA PHE A 15 4.65 10.62 0.46
C PHE A 15 4.96 9.64 1.60
N PHE A 16 5.67 10.09 2.64
CA PHE A 16 6.00 9.23 3.78
C PHE A 16 4.78 8.88 4.62
N ALA A 17 3.83 9.81 4.80
CA ALA A 17 2.56 9.52 5.45
C ALA A 17 1.77 8.49 4.64
N ALA A 18 1.67 8.67 3.32
CA ALA A 18 1.03 7.69 2.43
C ALA A 18 1.72 6.33 2.47
N TYR A 19 3.05 6.28 2.52
CA TYR A 19 3.80 5.04 2.59
C TYR A 19 3.54 4.27 3.90
N VAL A 20 3.44 4.99 5.02
CA VAL A 20 3.07 4.41 6.31
C VAL A 20 1.62 3.90 6.29
N VAL A 21 0.67 4.70 5.78
CA VAL A 21 -0.74 4.28 5.64
C VAL A 21 -0.87 3.05 4.74
N ASN A 22 -0.21 3.03 3.58
CA ASN A 22 -0.20 1.87 2.70
C ASN A 22 0.39 0.63 3.40
N THR A 23 1.39 0.81 4.28
CA THR A 23 1.96 -0.30 5.05
C THR A 23 0.94 -0.91 6.00
N VAL A 24 0.18 -0.08 6.73
CA VAL A 24 -0.95 -0.53 7.57
C VAL A 24 -2.00 -1.28 6.73
N PHE A 25 -2.34 -0.71 5.58
CA PHE A 25 -3.47 -1.18 4.80
C PHE A 25 -3.23 -2.52 4.08
N GLY A 26 -2.15 -2.61 3.31
CA GLY A 26 -1.83 -3.79 2.49
C GLY A 26 -0.36 -3.99 2.19
N GLY A 27 0.53 -3.13 2.70
CA GLY A 27 1.97 -3.12 2.40
C GLY A 27 2.83 -3.97 3.34
N ALA A 28 2.35 -4.29 4.55
CA ALA A 28 3.08 -5.10 5.54
C ALA A 28 2.93 -6.62 5.36
N GLY A 29 2.32 -7.08 4.26
CA GLY A 29 2.05 -8.51 4.04
C GLY A 29 1.06 -9.06 5.07
N TYR A 30 1.50 -10.02 5.90
CA TYR A 30 0.62 -10.77 6.82
C TYR A 30 0.01 -9.95 7.96
N HIS A 31 0.58 -8.81 8.32
CA HIS A 31 0.10 -7.96 9.41
C HIS A 31 -0.69 -6.74 8.94
N SER A 32 -1.17 -6.74 7.69
CA SER A 32 -1.94 -5.65 7.12
C SER A 32 -3.44 -5.87 7.25
N ARG A 33 -4.23 -4.78 7.29
CA ARG A 33 -5.71 -4.83 7.38
C ARG A 33 -6.32 -5.71 6.29
N LEU A 34 -5.86 -5.57 5.05
CA LEU A 34 -6.38 -6.39 3.94
C LEU A 34 -6.09 -7.88 4.12
N THR A 35 -4.93 -8.26 4.64
CA THR A 35 -4.65 -9.67 4.95
C THR A 35 -5.58 -10.18 6.05
N GLU A 36 -5.76 -9.41 7.13
CA GLU A 36 -6.68 -9.81 8.20
C GLU A 36 -8.12 -9.98 7.68
N GLU A 37 -8.65 -8.98 6.96
CA GLU A 37 -10.04 -8.97 6.55
C GLU A 37 -10.33 -9.95 5.40
N VAL A 38 -9.48 -10.04 4.39
CA VAL A 38 -9.74 -10.83 3.19
C VAL A 38 -9.24 -12.27 3.35
N ARG A 39 -8.05 -12.47 3.91
CA ARG A 39 -7.44 -13.81 4.06
C ARG A 39 -7.81 -14.46 5.38
N GLU A 40 -7.62 -13.80 6.52
CA GLU A 40 -7.74 -14.48 7.82
C GLU A 40 -9.19 -14.64 8.26
N LYS A 41 -9.99 -13.57 8.24
CA LYS A 41 -11.38 -13.60 8.67
C LYS A 41 -12.31 -14.35 7.71
N ARG A 42 -12.02 -14.27 6.40
CA ARG A 42 -12.95 -14.74 5.34
C ARG A 42 -12.39 -15.83 4.43
N GLY A 43 -11.08 -16.09 4.45
CA GLY A 43 -10.48 -17.15 3.63
C GLY A 43 -10.65 -16.95 2.12
N LEU A 44 -10.80 -15.71 1.65
CA LEU A 44 -11.14 -15.42 0.25
C LEU A 44 -9.92 -15.46 -0.67
N THR A 45 -8.71 -15.36 -0.12
CA THR A 45 -7.47 -15.32 -0.89
C THR A 45 -6.33 -15.98 -0.14
N TYR A 46 -5.32 -16.45 -0.88
CA TYR A 46 -4.03 -16.81 -0.31
C TYR A 46 -3.16 -15.59 0.01
N GLY A 47 -3.33 -14.49 -0.74
CA GLY A 47 -2.52 -13.29 -0.59
C GLY A 47 -3.14 -12.07 -1.28
N ILE A 48 -3.09 -10.96 -0.57
CA ILE A 48 -3.51 -9.63 -1.03
C ILE A 48 -2.48 -8.60 -0.57
N SER A 49 -2.14 -7.66 -1.45
CA SER A 49 -1.16 -6.61 -1.13
C SER A 49 -1.48 -5.31 -1.86
N THR A 50 -0.94 -4.19 -1.33
CA THR A 50 -0.99 -2.87 -1.98
C THR A 50 0.39 -2.21 -2.03
N TYR A 51 0.60 -1.40 -3.07
CA TYR A 51 1.86 -0.74 -3.37
C TYR A 51 1.62 0.68 -3.88
N LEU A 52 2.47 1.60 -3.43
CA LEU A 52 2.67 2.89 -4.08
C LEU A 52 3.72 2.70 -5.18
N VAL A 53 3.34 3.02 -6.42
CA VAL A 53 4.20 2.89 -7.59
C VAL A 53 4.34 4.25 -8.25
N ASN A 54 5.57 4.69 -8.44
CA ASN A 54 5.90 5.95 -9.11
C ASN A 54 6.53 5.64 -10.47
N TYR A 55 5.88 6.10 -11.54
CA TYR A 55 6.42 6.17 -12.90
C TYR A 55 6.74 7.62 -13.23
N ASP A 56 7.54 7.86 -14.28
CA ASP A 56 7.96 9.20 -14.71
C ASP A 56 6.82 10.20 -14.93
N HIS A 57 5.62 9.71 -15.28
CA HIS A 57 4.45 10.54 -15.62
C HIS A 57 3.18 10.15 -14.87
N ALA A 58 3.25 9.22 -13.92
CA ALA A 58 2.09 8.77 -13.18
C ALA A 58 2.49 8.13 -11.84
N SER A 59 1.76 8.47 -10.79
CA SER A 59 1.84 7.77 -9.51
C SER A 59 0.56 6.99 -9.29
N LEU A 60 0.67 5.74 -8.88
CA LEU A 60 -0.45 4.83 -8.70
C LEU A 60 -0.44 4.22 -7.30
N LEU A 61 -1.62 4.05 -6.72
CA LEU A 61 -1.86 3.14 -5.61
C LEU A 61 -2.53 1.90 -6.18
N ILE A 62 -1.77 0.80 -6.25
CA ILE A 62 -2.22 -0.45 -6.86
C ILE A 62 -2.26 -1.55 -5.82
N GLY A 63 -3.15 -2.51 -6.01
CA GLY A 63 -3.10 -3.77 -5.29
C GLY A 63 -3.42 -4.96 -6.18
N PHE A 64 -3.12 -6.12 -5.62
CA PHE A 64 -3.26 -7.41 -6.26
C PHE A 64 -3.94 -8.37 -5.30
N VAL A 65 -4.91 -9.12 -5.82
CA VAL A 65 -5.54 -10.23 -5.10
C VAL A 65 -5.83 -11.38 -6.05
N ALA A 66 -5.58 -12.60 -5.61
CA ALA A 66 -5.97 -13.82 -6.31
C ALA A 66 -7.04 -14.56 -5.52
N SER A 67 -8.17 -14.84 -6.14
CA SER A 67 -9.29 -15.59 -5.54
C SER A 67 -9.89 -16.53 -6.57
N VAL A 68 -10.65 -17.53 -6.13
CA VAL A 68 -11.41 -18.43 -7.00
C VAL A 68 -12.60 -17.68 -7.62
N ASN A 69 -13.08 -18.16 -8.77
CA ASN A 69 -14.13 -17.50 -9.56
C ASN A 69 -15.40 -17.22 -8.74
N GLU A 70 -15.81 -18.18 -7.91
CA GLU A 70 -17.03 -18.12 -7.09
C GLU A 70 -16.93 -17.10 -5.94
N ARG A 71 -15.71 -16.67 -5.59
CA ARG A 71 -15.41 -15.77 -4.47
C ARG A 71 -14.90 -14.41 -4.89
N MET A 72 -14.71 -14.18 -6.18
CA MET A 72 -14.15 -12.92 -6.67
C MET A 72 -15.09 -11.74 -6.41
N ALA A 73 -16.41 -11.89 -6.62
CA ALA A 73 -17.38 -10.82 -6.34
C ALA A 73 -17.36 -10.40 -4.86
N GLU A 74 -17.34 -11.38 -3.95
CA GLU A 74 -17.23 -11.15 -2.52
C GLU A 74 -15.90 -10.48 -2.15
N THR A 75 -14.79 -10.94 -2.75
CA THR A 75 -13.46 -10.36 -2.54
C THR A 75 -13.42 -8.88 -2.92
N ILE A 76 -13.95 -8.52 -4.10
CA ILE A 76 -13.98 -7.13 -4.57
C ILE A 76 -14.80 -6.26 -3.63
N ARG A 77 -15.97 -6.75 -3.18
CA ARG A 77 -16.81 -6.01 -2.22
C ARG A 77 -16.07 -5.74 -0.92
N VAL A 78 -15.41 -6.74 -0.34
CA VAL A 78 -14.63 -6.57 0.90
C VAL A 78 -13.49 -5.58 0.69
N VAL A 79 -12.77 -5.65 -0.44
CA VAL A 79 -11.69 -4.69 -0.73
C VAL A 79 -12.24 -3.26 -0.84
N ARG A 80 -13.39 -3.05 -1.50
CA ARG A 80 -14.04 -1.73 -1.60
C ARG A 80 -14.49 -1.21 -0.23
N ASP A 81 -15.08 -2.08 0.59
CA ASP A 81 -15.51 -1.73 1.95
C ASP A 81 -14.31 -1.29 2.79
N GLU A 82 -13.21 -2.05 2.77
CA GLU A 82 -11.98 -1.69 3.50
C GLU A 82 -11.30 -0.43 2.95
N TRP A 83 -11.37 -0.20 1.63
CA TRP A 83 -10.91 1.05 1.00
C TRP A 83 -11.67 2.26 1.54
N ALA A 84 -13.00 2.16 1.63
CA ALA A 84 -13.85 3.22 2.17
C ALA A 84 -13.66 3.41 3.68
N ARG A 85 -13.42 2.32 4.42
CA ARG A 85 -13.16 2.38 5.85
C ARG A 85 -11.84 3.06 6.16
N ILE A 86 -10.74 2.72 5.48
CA ILE A 86 -9.48 3.43 5.76
C ILE A 86 -9.55 4.91 5.38
N ALA A 87 -10.32 5.27 4.34
CA ALA A 87 -10.55 6.66 3.97
C ALA A 87 -11.32 7.45 5.04
N THR A 88 -12.31 6.82 5.69
CA THR A 88 -13.22 7.51 6.63
C THR A 88 -12.80 7.37 8.10
N GLU A 89 -12.35 6.18 8.51
CA GLU A 89 -11.94 5.85 9.88
C GLU A 89 -10.44 6.11 10.12
N GLY A 90 -9.63 6.18 9.06
CA GLY A 90 -8.18 6.32 9.16
C GLY A 90 -7.50 5.09 9.75
N VAL A 91 -6.28 5.29 10.24
CA VAL A 91 -5.48 4.32 11.00
C VAL A 91 -5.54 4.62 12.50
N THR A 92 -5.32 3.61 13.33
CA THR A 92 -5.18 3.77 14.78
C THR A 92 -3.74 4.13 15.17
N ARG A 93 -3.55 4.56 16.43
CA ARG A 93 -2.20 4.83 16.95
C ARG A 93 -1.36 3.56 16.99
N GLU A 94 -1.97 2.44 17.39
CA GLU A 94 -1.31 1.14 17.48
C GLU A 94 -0.84 0.66 16.11
N GLU A 95 -1.68 0.82 15.08
CA GLU A 95 -1.32 0.50 13.70
C GLU A 95 -0.21 1.39 13.16
N LEU A 96 -0.27 2.70 13.45
CA LEU A 96 0.78 3.64 13.07
C LEU A 96 2.12 3.24 13.69
N ASP A 97 2.15 2.99 14.99
CA ASP A 97 3.37 2.64 15.72
C ASP A 97 3.94 1.29 15.25
N ALA A 98 3.07 0.31 14.98
CA ALA A 98 3.45 -0.97 14.41
C ALA A 98 4.04 -0.83 13.01
N ALA A 99 3.41 -0.02 12.14
CA ALA A 99 3.91 0.23 10.79
C ALA A 99 5.26 0.95 10.80
N LYS A 100 5.43 1.96 11.66
CA LYS A 100 6.74 2.63 11.83
C LYS A 100 7.82 1.65 12.28
N THR A 101 7.54 0.87 13.32
CA THR A 101 8.46 -0.15 13.84
C THR A 101 8.86 -1.15 12.75
N TYR A 102 7.89 -1.64 11.98
CA TYR A 102 8.16 -2.53 10.85
C TYR A 102 9.03 -1.85 9.78
N LEU A 103 8.66 -0.65 9.35
CA LEU A 103 9.34 0.08 8.28
C LEU A 103 10.77 0.51 8.63
N THR A 104 11.03 0.85 9.90
CA THR A 104 12.38 1.24 10.34
C THR A 104 13.22 0.02 10.69
N GLY A 105 12.62 -1.03 11.28
CA GLY A 105 13.29 -2.28 11.61
C GLY A 105 13.66 -3.16 10.41
N ALA A 106 12.82 -3.17 9.37
CA ALA A 106 13.09 -3.93 8.13
C ALA A 106 14.09 -3.24 7.21
N TYR A 107 14.32 -1.94 7.37
CA TYR A 107 15.13 -1.14 6.45
C TYR A 107 16.61 -1.56 6.38
N PRO A 108 17.32 -1.81 7.49
CA PRO A 108 18.71 -2.29 7.45
C PRO A 108 18.88 -3.62 6.68
N LEU A 109 17.88 -4.50 6.73
CA LEU A 109 17.90 -5.79 6.03
C LEU A 109 17.92 -5.63 4.51
N ARG A 110 17.56 -4.45 3.99
CA ARG A 110 17.65 -4.16 2.54
C ARG A 110 19.08 -3.97 2.05
N PHE A 111 20.05 -3.85 2.96
CA PHE A 111 21.47 -3.60 2.67
C PHE A 111 22.36 -4.83 2.98
N ASP A 112 21.79 -6.04 2.91
CA ASP A 112 22.46 -7.30 3.27
C ASP A 112 23.37 -7.89 2.18
N GLY A 113 23.52 -7.20 1.04
CA GLY A 113 24.41 -7.65 -0.04
C GLY A 113 24.63 -6.62 -1.14
N ASN A 114 25.70 -6.83 -1.92
CA ASN A 114 26.14 -5.90 -2.97
C ASN A 114 25.05 -5.64 -4.03
N ALA A 115 24.31 -6.67 -4.45
CA ALA A 115 23.28 -6.51 -5.48
C ALA A 115 22.06 -5.70 -4.97
N PRO A 116 21.45 -6.00 -3.80
CA PRO A 116 20.44 -5.13 -3.19
C PRO A 116 20.92 -3.69 -3.00
N ILE A 117 22.14 -3.49 -2.47
CA ILE A 117 22.72 -2.16 -2.26
C ILE A 117 22.81 -1.41 -3.59
N ALA A 118 23.36 -2.03 -4.64
CA ALA A 118 23.49 -1.39 -5.95
C ALA A 118 22.12 -0.97 -6.53
N ARG A 119 21.07 -1.80 -6.37
CA ARG A 119 19.72 -1.45 -6.82
C ARG A 119 19.15 -0.24 -6.07
N ILE A 120 19.36 -0.16 -4.76
CA ILE A 120 18.92 0.98 -3.95
C ILE A 120 19.63 2.26 -4.39
N LEU A 121 20.96 2.20 -4.59
CA LEU A 121 21.74 3.35 -5.04
C LEU A 121 21.29 3.83 -6.42
N VAL A 122 21.01 2.92 -7.36
CA VAL A 122 20.46 3.28 -8.67
C VAL A 122 19.08 3.93 -8.54
N GLY A 123 18.19 3.37 -7.72
CA GLY A 123 16.87 3.97 -7.46
C GLY A 123 16.98 5.37 -6.88
N MET A 124 17.85 5.57 -5.89
CA MET A 124 18.14 6.88 -5.33
C MET A 124 18.63 7.88 -6.38
N GLN A 125 19.49 7.46 -7.31
CA GLN A 125 19.96 8.33 -8.38
C GLN A 125 18.85 8.72 -9.36
N LEU A 126 17.97 7.77 -9.70
CA LEU A 126 16.81 8.03 -10.56
C LEU A 126 15.83 9.00 -9.88
N ASP A 127 15.63 8.85 -8.57
CA ASP A 127 14.78 9.71 -7.75
C ASP A 127 15.47 11.03 -7.32
N GLY A 128 16.67 11.33 -7.84
CA GLY A 128 17.41 12.56 -7.51
C GLY A 128 17.83 12.69 -6.04
N ARG A 129 17.89 11.58 -5.29
CA ARG A 129 18.21 11.56 -3.86
C ARG A 129 19.70 11.65 -3.60
N THR A 130 20.04 12.37 -2.55
CA THR A 130 21.41 12.48 -2.03
C THR A 130 21.78 11.22 -1.23
N PRO A 131 23.09 10.89 -1.10
CA PRO A 131 23.53 9.69 -0.38
C PRO A 131 23.10 9.62 1.10
N ASP A 132 22.91 10.75 1.76
CA ASP A 132 22.43 10.82 3.16
C ASP A 132 20.99 10.33 3.32
N TYR A 133 20.21 10.22 2.24
CA TYR A 133 18.86 9.64 2.27
C TYR A 133 18.85 8.27 2.96
N VAL A 134 19.91 7.48 2.80
CA VAL A 134 20.03 6.16 3.45
C VAL A 134 19.93 6.28 4.97
N THR A 135 20.49 7.33 5.58
CA THR A 135 20.50 7.49 7.04
C THR A 135 19.36 8.38 7.54
N THR A 136 18.83 9.27 6.70
CA THR A 136 17.78 10.22 7.09
C THR A 136 16.35 9.70 6.86
N ARG A 137 16.15 8.72 5.97
CA ARG A 137 14.83 8.19 5.63
C ARG A 137 14.03 7.68 6.83
N ASN A 138 14.67 7.01 7.79
CA ASN A 138 13.95 6.52 8.96
C ASN A 138 13.42 7.67 9.84
N ALA A 139 14.13 8.80 9.92
CA ALA A 139 13.62 9.97 10.64
C ALA A 139 12.36 10.55 9.97
N GLN A 140 12.24 10.46 8.64
CA GLN A 140 11.03 10.88 7.92
C GLN A 140 9.83 9.98 8.25
N ILE A 141 10.04 8.67 8.39
CA ILE A 141 8.99 7.73 8.84
C ILE A 141 8.56 8.02 10.28
N GLU A 142 9.53 8.21 11.18
CA GLU A 142 9.23 8.49 12.58
C GLU A 142 8.50 9.83 12.78
N ALA A 143 8.76 10.81 11.91
CA ALA A 143 8.11 12.11 11.95
C ALA A 143 6.62 12.09 11.59
N VAL A 144 6.12 11.07 10.86
CA VAL A 144 4.71 10.98 10.45
C VAL A 144 3.80 10.96 11.69
N THR A 145 2.92 11.94 11.85
CA THR A 145 1.97 11.94 12.96
C THR A 145 0.71 11.13 12.61
N LEU A 146 -0.10 10.81 13.62
CA LEU A 146 -1.40 10.18 13.42
C LEU A 146 -2.36 11.09 12.62
N GLU A 147 -2.24 12.40 12.81
CA GLU A 147 -3.02 13.39 12.07
C GLU A 147 -2.62 13.41 10.60
N ASP A 148 -1.31 13.41 10.29
CA ASP A 148 -0.82 13.31 8.92
C ASP A 148 -1.29 12.02 8.25
N ALA A 149 -1.15 10.88 8.94
CA ALA A 149 -1.57 9.59 8.42
C ALA A 149 -3.06 9.56 8.09
N ASN A 150 -3.93 10.06 8.99
CA ASN A 150 -5.37 10.04 8.79
C ASN A 150 -5.84 11.05 7.73
N ARG A 151 -5.22 12.24 7.69
CA ARG A 151 -5.49 13.21 6.62
C ARG A 151 -5.12 12.65 5.25
N VAL A 152 -3.96 12.01 5.15
CA VAL A 152 -3.48 11.42 3.89
C VAL A 152 -4.30 10.18 3.53
N ALA A 153 -4.71 9.36 4.50
CA ALA A 153 -5.62 8.24 4.24
C ALA A 153 -6.93 8.72 3.61
N ALA A 154 -7.55 9.77 4.17
CA ALA A 154 -8.78 10.35 3.65
C ALA A 154 -8.63 10.98 2.26
N ALA A 155 -7.48 11.61 1.98
CA ALA A 155 -7.22 12.23 0.68
C ALA A 155 -6.85 11.21 -0.41
N LEU A 156 -6.08 10.18 -0.02
CA LEU A 156 -5.51 9.22 -0.96
C LEU A 156 -6.47 8.09 -1.30
N TYR A 157 -7.20 7.51 -0.34
CA TYR A 157 -8.08 6.37 -0.60
C TYR A 157 -9.46 6.86 -1.04
N ARG A 158 -9.75 6.81 -2.34
CA ARG A 158 -10.99 7.33 -2.95
C ARG A 158 -11.80 6.16 -3.53
N PRO A 159 -12.80 5.64 -2.80
CA PRO A 159 -13.55 4.45 -3.22
C PRO A 159 -14.22 4.58 -4.59
N GLU A 160 -14.59 5.80 -4.96
CA GLU A 160 -15.19 6.18 -6.25
C GLU A 160 -14.23 6.04 -7.43
N ASP A 161 -12.93 6.23 -7.20
CA ASP A 161 -11.88 6.15 -8.23
C ASP A 161 -11.28 4.74 -8.34
N LEU A 162 -11.65 3.83 -7.43
CA LEU A 162 -11.07 2.50 -7.37
C LEU A 162 -11.58 1.60 -8.51
N LEU A 163 -10.66 1.31 -9.43
CA LEU A 163 -10.88 0.45 -10.59
C LEU A 163 -10.41 -0.98 -10.31
N PHE A 164 -11.09 -1.96 -10.90
CA PHE A 164 -10.73 -3.37 -10.85
C PHE A 164 -10.60 -3.94 -12.26
N VAL A 165 -9.53 -4.70 -12.49
CA VAL A 165 -9.33 -5.51 -13.68
C VAL A 165 -9.26 -6.97 -13.23
N VAL A 166 -10.21 -7.77 -13.71
CA VAL A 166 -10.34 -9.19 -13.37
C VAL A 166 -10.03 -10.02 -14.61
N ALA A 167 -9.12 -10.97 -14.46
CA ALA A 167 -8.89 -12.02 -15.45
C ALA A 167 -9.37 -13.35 -14.86
N GLY A 168 -10.26 -14.05 -15.57
CA GLY A 168 -10.95 -15.25 -15.11
C GLY A 168 -12.41 -15.27 -15.56
N GLU A 169 -13.19 -16.18 -14.99
CA GLU A 169 -14.64 -16.31 -15.24
C GLU A 169 -15.40 -16.12 -13.92
N PRO A 170 -15.35 -14.92 -13.32
CA PRO A 170 -15.93 -14.70 -12.00
C PRO A 170 -17.46 -14.80 -12.03
N GLU A 171 -18.02 -15.42 -11.00
CA GLU A 171 -19.47 -15.45 -10.79
C GLU A 171 -19.95 -14.17 -10.10
N GLY A 172 -21.10 -13.65 -10.51
CA GLY A 172 -21.71 -12.48 -9.87
C GLY A 172 -20.98 -11.15 -10.10
N LEU A 173 -20.11 -11.07 -11.12
CA LEU A 173 -19.51 -9.83 -11.59
C LEU A 173 -19.94 -9.53 -13.02
N GLU A 174 -20.46 -8.33 -13.25
CA GLU A 174 -20.72 -7.81 -14.59
C GLU A 174 -19.54 -6.95 -15.05
N SER A 175 -19.13 -7.10 -16.31
CA SER A 175 -18.16 -6.18 -16.93
C SER A 175 -18.80 -4.80 -17.04
N THR A 176 -18.03 -3.78 -16.69
CA THR A 176 -18.39 -2.37 -16.88
C THR A 176 -17.74 -1.76 -18.12
N ASN A 177 -16.98 -2.57 -18.87
CA ASN A 177 -16.39 -2.26 -20.18
C ASN A 177 -17.14 -3.01 -21.29
#